data_AF-K1U8R2-F1
#
_entry.id   AF-K1U8R2-F1
#
_cell.length_a   1.000
_cell.length_b   1.000
_cell.length_c   1.000
_cell.angle_alpha   90.00
_cell.angle_beta   90.00
_cell.angle_gamma   90.00
#
_symmetry.space_group_name_H-M   'P 1'
#
loop_
_entity.id
_entity.type
_entity.pdbx_description
1 polymer ?
#
loop_
_entity_poly.entity_id
_entity_poly.type
_entity_poly.pdbx_seq_one_letter_code
_entity_poly.pdbx_strand_id
1 'polypeptide(L)'
;VRLLRTSAFMQDREEVDICDLLPIYHCLWQEPEERDAIRNIVIRALFSPFADKLVEMKNALAEDIKYHRVRRNPEDGRDYEGEIETLSDGLSSLEKQLGENLFASADDKAEISAYLRDFYKELAFTRQDTMKLYEV
;
A
#
# COMPACT_ATOMS: atom_id res chain seq x y z
N VAL A 1 1.54 -11.28 20.46
CA VAL A 1 0.07 -11.49 20.53
C VAL A 1 -0.62 -10.59 21.56
N ARG A 2 -0.15 -10.43 22.81
CA ARG A 2 -0.85 -9.60 23.83
C ARG A 2 -0.96 -8.11 23.42
N LEU A 3 0.12 -7.50 22.93
CA LEU A 3 0.13 -6.09 22.47
C LEU A 3 -0.91 -5.82 21.37
N LEU A 4 -0.97 -6.69 20.36
CA LEU A 4 -1.92 -6.59 19.25
C LEU A 4 -3.37 -6.66 19.74
N ARG A 5 -3.68 -7.62 20.63
CA ARG A 5 -5.03 -7.74 21.21
C ARG A 5 -5.40 -6.53 22.07
N THR A 6 -4.44 -5.99 22.82
CA THR A 6 -4.66 -4.74 23.58
C THR A 6 -4.92 -3.57 22.65
N SER A 7 -4.18 -3.47 21.53
CA SER A 7 -4.39 -2.42 20.54
C SER A 7 -5.80 -2.49 19.92
N ALA A 8 -6.21 -3.68 19.48
CA ALA A 8 -7.55 -3.92 18.94
C ALA A 8 -8.65 -3.56 19.96
N PHE A 9 -8.51 -4.05 21.21
CA PHE A 9 -9.45 -3.76 22.28
C PHE A 9 -9.57 -2.26 22.58
N MET A 10 -8.46 -1.53 22.59
CA MET A 10 -8.45 -0.07 22.83
C MET A 10 -9.06 0.74 21.68
N GLN A 11 -9.34 0.10 20.53
CA GLN A 11 -10.06 0.67 19.39
C GLN A 11 -11.47 0.08 19.22
N ASP A 12 -12.03 -0.52 20.27
CA ASP A 12 -13.36 -1.15 20.26
C ASP A 12 -13.51 -2.26 19.20
N ARG A 13 -12.41 -2.95 18.84
CA ARG A 13 -12.42 -4.10 17.92
C ARG A 13 -12.29 -5.42 18.67
N GLU A 14 -13.08 -6.41 18.24
CA GLU A 14 -13.04 -7.78 18.79
C GLU A 14 -11.88 -8.62 18.23
N GLU A 15 -11.36 -8.22 17.06
CA GLU A 15 -10.29 -8.92 16.36
C GLU A 15 -9.13 -7.98 16.00
N VAL A 16 -7.94 -8.57 15.93
CA VAL A 16 -6.71 -7.88 15.50
C VAL A 16 -6.79 -7.60 14.01
N ASP A 17 -6.44 -6.38 13.63
CA ASP A 17 -6.36 -5.92 12.25
C ASP A 17 -4.90 -5.57 11.90
N ILE A 18 -4.60 -5.43 10.61
CA ILE A 18 -3.28 -5.09 10.10
C ILE A 18 -2.76 -3.77 10.71
N CYS A 19 -3.65 -2.81 10.98
CA CYS A 19 -3.32 -1.54 11.61
C CYS A 19 -2.75 -1.68 13.03
N ASP A 20 -3.01 -2.79 13.72
CA ASP A 20 -2.44 -3.08 15.05
C ASP A 20 -0.94 -3.41 14.99
N LEU A 21 -0.38 -3.70 13.80
CA LEU A 21 1.05 -3.89 13.64
C LEU A 21 1.84 -2.60 13.86
N LEU A 22 1.24 -1.43 13.62
CA LEU A 22 1.91 -0.13 13.76
C LEU A 22 2.61 0.03 15.13
N PRO A 23 1.94 -0.14 16.28
CA PRO A 23 2.59 0.00 17.59
C PRO A 23 3.66 -1.05 17.91
N ILE A 24 3.81 -2.13 17.11
CA ILE A 24 4.83 -3.16 17.38
C ILE A 24 6.24 -2.57 17.32
N TYR A 25 6.50 -1.53 16.50
CA TYR A 25 7.85 -0.99 16.37
C TYR A 25 8.42 -0.51 17.72
N HIS A 26 7.56 -0.08 18.66
CA HIS A 26 7.96 0.32 20.02
C HIS A 26 8.59 -0.79 20.85
N CYS A 27 8.52 -2.05 20.40
CA CYS A 27 9.01 -3.21 21.12
C CYS A 27 10.11 -3.97 20.35
N LEU A 28 10.50 -3.52 19.16
CA LEU A 28 11.36 -4.27 18.25
C LEU A 28 12.81 -3.77 18.17
N TRP A 29 13.09 -2.54 18.60
CA TRP A 29 14.44 -1.98 18.61
C TRP A 29 15.20 -2.38 19.88
N GLN A 30 16.53 -2.54 19.76
CA GLN A 30 17.43 -2.79 20.89
C GLN A 30 18.02 -1.49 21.42
N GLU A 31 18.37 -0.56 20.52
CA GLU A 31 18.87 0.77 20.85
C GLU A 31 17.97 1.88 20.26
N PRO A 32 17.85 3.07 20.91
CA PRO A 32 16.96 4.14 20.47
C PRO A 32 17.18 4.61 19.02
N GLU A 33 18.41 4.53 18.54
CA GLU A 33 18.81 4.91 17.18
C GLU A 33 18.18 4.00 16.10
N GLU A 34 17.82 2.76 16.47
CA GLU A 34 17.20 1.81 15.55
C GLU A 34 15.70 2.06 15.39
N ARG A 35 15.07 2.78 16.32
CA ARG A 35 13.62 3.01 16.37
C ARG A 35 13.06 3.45 15.02
N ASP A 36 13.68 4.45 14.39
CA ASP A 36 13.19 5.03 13.15
C ASP A 36 13.35 4.07 11.96
N ALA A 37 14.42 3.28 11.94
CA ALA A 37 14.62 2.23 10.93
C ALA A 37 13.55 1.12 11.08
N ILE A 38 13.29 0.68 12.31
CA ILE A 38 12.25 -0.31 12.61
C ILE A 38 10.85 0.23 12.29
N ARG A 39 10.55 1.49 12.63
CA ARG A 39 9.29 2.16 12.25
C ARG A 39 9.10 2.11 10.73
N ASN A 40 10.13 2.47 9.97
CA ASN A 40 10.11 2.42 8.52
C ASN A 40 9.86 1.02 7.97
N ILE A 41 10.46 -0.02 8.58
CA ILE A 41 10.21 -1.42 8.21
C ILE A 41 8.75 -1.79 8.45
N VAL A 42 8.19 -1.42 9.61
CA VAL A 42 6.78 -1.70 9.94
C VAL A 42 5.84 -1.00 8.96
N ILE A 43 6.06 0.29 8.67
CA ILE A 43 5.26 1.03 7.68
C ILE A 43 5.33 0.35 6.31
N ARG A 44 6.53 0.00 5.83
CA ARG A 44 6.70 -0.71 4.55
C ARG A 44 6.00 -2.07 4.53
N ALA A 45 6.01 -2.80 5.65
CA ALA A 45 5.32 -4.08 5.76
C ALA A 45 3.79 -3.93 5.71
N LEU A 46 3.23 -2.87 6.31
CA LEU A 46 1.79 -2.57 6.24
C LEU A 46 1.31 -2.39 4.78
N PHE A 47 2.13 -1.75 3.95
CA PHE A 47 1.79 -1.46 2.55
C PHE A 47 2.36 -2.47 1.55
N SER A 48 3.11 -3.48 1.99
CA SER A 48 3.75 -4.43 1.07
C SER A 48 2.77 -5.16 0.15
N PRO A 49 1.55 -5.57 0.57
CA PRO A 49 0.61 -6.23 -0.34
C PRO A 49 0.20 -5.33 -1.52
N PHE A 50 0.10 -4.02 -1.28
CA PHE A 50 -0.18 -3.04 -2.34
C PHE A 50 1.02 -2.86 -3.24
N ALA A 51 2.23 -2.76 -2.66
CA ALA A 51 3.47 -2.61 -3.42
C ALA A 51 3.70 -3.81 -4.35
N ASP A 52 3.50 -5.02 -3.85
CA ASP A 52 3.64 -6.27 -4.62
C ASP A 52 2.63 -6.29 -5.79
N LYS A 53 1.37 -5.92 -5.53
CA LYS A 53 0.34 -5.85 -6.57
C LYS A 53 0.65 -4.78 -7.62
N LEU A 54 1.18 -3.63 -7.22
CA LEU A 54 1.61 -2.58 -8.15
C LEU A 54 2.76 -3.08 -9.04
N VAL A 55 3.76 -3.77 -8.47
CA VAL A 55 4.88 -4.33 -9.23
C VAL A 55 4.39 -5.39 -10.23
N GLU A 56 3.52 -6.30 -9.79
CA GLU A 56 2.91 -7.31 -10.67
C GLU A 56 2.18 -6.66 -11.84
N MET A 57 1.35 -5.65 -11.55
CA MET A 57 0.60 -4.90 -12.54
C MET A 57 1.52 -4.17 -13.53
N LYS A 58 2.57 -3.49 -13.06
CA LYS A 58 3.55 -2.82 -13.93
C LYS A 58 4.25 -3.80 -14.86
N ASN A 59 4.65 -4.97 -14.36
CA ASN A 59 5.29 -6.00 -15.17
C ASN A 59 4.33 -6.56 -16.23
N ALA A 60 3.09 -6.84 -15.85
CA ALA A 60 2.07 -7.31 -16.79
C ALA A 60 1.76 -6.26 -17.86
N LEU A 61 1.62 -4.99 -17.47
CA LEU A 61 1.38 -3.88 -18.39
C LEU A 61 2.52 -3.70 -19.39
N ALA A 62 3.78 -3.77 -18.92
CA ALA A 62 4.94 -3.66 -19.79
C ALA A 62 4.99 -4.79 -20.83
N GLU A 63 4.66 -6.03 -20.44
CA GLU A 63 4.59 -7.16 -21.35
C GLU A 63 3.43 -6.98 -22.36
N ASP A 64 2.25 -6.57 -21.92
CA ASP A 64 1.10 -6.35 -22.80
C ASP A 64 1.36 -5.23 -23.83
N ILE A 65 2.03 -4.13 -23.43
CA ILE A 65 2.52 -3.08 -24.33
C ILE A 65 3.53 -3.66 -25.34
N LYS A 66 4.54 -4.38 -24.86
CA LYS A 66 5.64 -4.90 -25.69
C LYS A 66 5.13 -5.87 -26.75
N TYR A 67 4.27 -6.81 -26.37
CA TYR A 67 3.78 -7.82 -27.30
C TYR A 67 2.69 -7.29 -28.23
N HIS A 68 2.30 -6.00 -28.08
CA HIS A 68 1.13 -5.40 -28.73
C HIS A 68 0.07 -6.47 -28.81
N ARG A 69 -0.29 -7.08 -27.67
CA ARG A 69 -1.22 -8.22 -27.70
C ARG A 69 -2.47 -7.66 -28.33
N VAL A 70 -2.56 -7.83 -29.65
CA VAL A 70 -3.53 -7.21 -30.52
C VAL A 70 -4.77 -7.86 -30.00
N ARG A 71 -5.47 -7.13 -29.13
CA ARG A 71 -6.74 -7.52 -28.59
C ARG A 71 -7.58 -7.73 -29.83
N ARG A 72 -7.67 -9.00 -30.25
CA ARG A 72 -8.60 -9.42 -31.30
C ARG A 72 -10.02 -9.00 -30.92
N ASN A 73 -10.24 -8.77 -29.61
CA ASN A 73 -11.41 -8.16 -29.02
C ASN A 73 -11.03 -7.19 -27.87
N PRO A 74 -11.48 -5.93 -27.86
CA PRO A 74 -11.21 -4.94 -26.81
C PRO A 74 -11.61 -5.37 -25.39
N GLU A 75 -12.61 -6.25 -25.28
CA GLU A 75 -13.17 -6.79 -24.02
C GLU A 75 -12.30 -7.88 -23.35
N ASP A 76 -11.28 -8.40 -24.04
CA ASP A 76 -10.61 -9.66 -23.67
C ASP A 76 -9.26 -9.47 -22.95
N GLY A 77 -8.95 -8.26 -22.49
CA GLY A 77 -7.71 -8.00 -21.76
C GLY A 77 -7.91 -7.39 -20.39
N ARG A 78 -6.85 -7.46 -19.59
CA ARG A 78 -6.81 -7.03 -18.19
C ARG A 78 -7.34 -5.61 -18.02
N ASP A 79 -8.21 -5.42 -17.04
CA ASP A 79 -8.76 -4.12 -16.65
C ASP A 79 -7.77 -3.41 -15.73
N TYR A 80 -6.72 -2.83 -16.33
CA TYR A 80 -5.71 -2.09 -15.59
C TYR A 80 -6.28 -0.86 -14.88
N GLU A 81 -7.29 -0.19 -15.47
CA GLU A 81 -7.91 0.98 -14.85
C GLU A 81 -8.66 0.59 -13.57
N GLY A 82 -9.51 -0.43 -13.64
CA GLY A 82 -10.21 -0.95 -12.46
C GLY A 82 -9.28 -1.50 -11.38
N GLU A 83 -8.17 -2.14 -11.77
CA GLU A 83 -7.16 -2.59 -10.81
C GLU A 83 -6.42 -1.45 -10.13
N ILE A 84 -6.12 -0.37 -10.87
CA ILE A 84 -5.52 0.86 -10.32
C ILE A 84 -6.48 1.53 -9.34
N GLU A 85 -7.77 1.67 -9.67
CA GLU A 85 -8.76 2.25 -8.76
C GLU A 85 -8.90 1.41 -7.49
N THR A 86 -9.03 0.09 -7.63
CA THR A 86 -9.11 -0.84 -6.48
C THR A 86 -7.89 -0.70 -5.57
N LEU A 87 -6.70 -0.52 -6.15
CA LEU A 87 -5.46 -0.35 -5.40
C LEU A 87 -5.42 1.02 -4.71
N SER A 88 -5.84 2.09 -5.38
CA SER A 88 -5.95 3.44 -4.84
C SER A 88 -6.93 3.52 -3.66
N ASP A 89 -8.10 2.90 -3.80
CA ASP A 89 -9.13 2.83 -2.76
C ASP A 89 -8.63 2.08 -1.53
N GLY A 90 -7.96 0.94 -1.74
CA GLY A 90 -7.39 0.16 -0.66
C GLY A 90 -6.27 0.91 0.10
N LEU A 91 -5.40 1.64 -0.61
CA LEU A 91 -4.40 2.51 0.00
C LEU A 91 -5.05 3.61 0.84
N SER A 92 -6.06 4.30 0.29
CA SER A 92 -6.78 5.38 0.97
C SER A 92 -7.50 4.87 2.22
N SER A 93 -8.10 3.68 2.14
CA SER A 93 -8.75 3.04 3.29
C SER A 93 -7.75 2.71 4.39
N LEU A 94 -6.61 2.11 4.05
CA LEU A 94 -5.58 1.75 5.02
C LEU A 94 -4.94 3.02 5.64
N GLU A 95 -4.67 4.04 4.84
CA GLU A 95 -4.19 5.34 5.32
C GLU A 95 -5.14 5.94 6.35
N LYS A 96 -6.44 5.94 6.04
CA LYS A 96 -7.47 6.45 6.96
C LYS A 96 -7.51 5.65 8.26
N GLN A 97 -7.50 4.33 8.20
CA GLN A 97 -7.50 3.47 9.39
C GLN A 97 -6.26 3.69 10.26
N LEU A 98 -5.08 3.85 9.64
CA LEU A 98 -3.85 4.18 10.36
C LEU A 98 -3.88 5.62 10.92
N GLY A 99 -4.51 6.56 10.23
CA GLY A 99 -4.68 7.94 10.68
C GLY A 99 -5.62 8.10 11.87
N GLU A 100 -6.63 7.23 11.97
CA GLU A 100 -7.60 7.15 13.08
C GLU A 100 -7.09 6.29 14.24
N ASN A 101 -5.97 5.58 14.07
CA ASN A 101 -5.38 4.71 15.08
C ASN A 101 -4.89 5.51 16.30
N LEU A 102 -5.36 5.15 17.49
CA LEU A 102 -4.99 5.77 18.77
C LEU A 102 -3.47 5.76 19.04
N PHE A 103 -2.76 4.76 18.53
CA PHE A 103 -1.33 4.57 18.74
C PHE A 103 -0.47 5.24 17.66
N ALA A 104 -1.07 5.80 16.60
CA ALA A 104 -0.34 6.53 15.57
C ALA A 104 -0.01 7.96 16.04
N SER A 105 1.27 8.22 16.26
CA SER A 105 1.78 9.57 16.56
C SER A 105 1.74 10.48 15.33
N ALA A 106 1.92 11.79 15.55
CA ALA A 106 2.01 12.76 14.44
C ALA A 106 3.18 12.43 13.49
N ASP A 107 4.30 11.94 14.04
CA ASP A 107 5.47 11.52 13.26
C ASP A 107 5.13 10.28 12.42
N ASP A 108 4.41 9.30 12.98
CA ASP A 108 3.99 8.12 12.22
C ASP A 108 3.09 8.51 11.04
N LYS A 109 2.16 9.46 11.25
CA LYS A 109 1.28 9.97 10.18
C LYS A 109 2.06 10.71 9.10
N ALA A 110 3.09 11.47 9.48
CA ALA A 110 3.95 12.17 8.53
C ALA A 110 4.76 11.19 7.68
N GLU A 111 5.30 10.12 8.28
CA GLU A 111 6.05 9.07 7.58
C GLU A 111 5.14 8.27 6.63
N ILE A 112 3.93 7.91 7.07
CA ILE A 112 2.93 7.24 6.23
C ILE A 112 2.57 8.13 5.04
N SER A 113 2.30 9.42 5.27
CA SER A 113 1.99 10.37 4.19
C SER A 113 3.15 10.52 3.21
N ALA A 114 4.40 10.53 3.71
CA ALA A 114 5.58 10.60 2.88
C ALA A 114 5.75 9.36 2.00
N TYR A 115 5.56 8.17 2.58
CA TYR A 115 5.58 6.90 1.86
C TYR A 115 4.49 6.83 0.78
N LEU A 116 3.26 7.18 1.14
CA LEU A 116 2.12 7.13 0.22
C LEU A 116 2.24 8.12 -0.93
N ARG A 117 2.84 9.29 -0.71
CA ARG A 117 3.11 10.25 -1.79
C ARG A 117 3.95 9.62 -2.92
N ASP A 118 5.00 8.90 -2.57
CA ASP A 118 5.84 8.21 -3.56
C ASP A 118 5.07 7.06 -4.22
N PHE A 119 4.24 6.35 -3.44
CA PHE A 119 3.38 5.29 -3.96
C PHE A 119 2.37 5.84 -4.99
N TYR A 120 1.60 6.87 -4.65
CA TYR A 120 0.61 7.48 -5.53
C TYR A 120 1.24 8.06 -6.79
N LYS A 121 2.48 8.56 -6.71
CA LYS A 121 3.25 8.99 -7.88
C LYS A 121 3.51 7.83 -8.83
N GLU A 122 3.97 6.69 -8.33
CA GLU A 122 4.17 5.47 -9.14
C GLU A 122 2.86 4.92 -9.71
N LEU A 123 1.77 5.00 -8.94
CA LEU A 123 0.44 4.62 -9.40
C LEU A 123 -0.04 5.51 -10.55
N ALA A 124 0.17 6.82 -10.44
CA ALA A 124 -0.16 7.78 -11.49
C ALA A 124 0.65 7.55 -12.77
N PHE A 125 1.95 7.24 -12.66
CA PHE A 125 2.76 6.85 -13.82
C PHE A 125 2.25 5.56 -14.46
N THR A 126 1.85 4.58 -13.65
CA THR A 126 1.29 3.32 -14.16
C THR A 126 -0.03 3.57 -14.89
N ARG A 127 -0.90 4.45 -14.36
CA ARG A 127 -2.13 4.90 -15.05
C ARG A 127 -1.82 5.62 -16.35
N GLN A 128 -0.74 6.39 -16.41
CA GLN A 128 -0.34 7.04 -17.66
C GLN A 128 0.11 6.00 -18.70
N ASP A 129 0.84 4.96 -18.27
CA ASP A 129 1.33 3.90 -19.15
C ASP A 129 0.20 3.06 -19.75
N THR A 130 -0.96 2.94 -19.10
CA THR A 130 -2.12 2.23 -19.69
C THR A 130 -2.61 2.88 -20.97
N MET A 131 -2.45 4.19 -21.15
CA MET A 131 -2.84 4.90 -22.38
C MET A 131 -2.08 4.39 -23.60
N LYS A 132 -0.84 3.90 -23.42
CA LYS A 132 -0.01 3.33 -24.49
C LYS A 132 -0.60 2.05 -25.08
N LEU A 133 -1.55 1.39 -24.39
CA LEU A 133 -2.28 0.25 -24.92
C LEU A 133 -3.30 0.65 -26.00
N TYR A 134 -3.71 1.92 -26.03
CA TYR A 134 -4.77 2.43 -26.90
C TYR A 134 -4.26 3.41 -27.97
N GLU A 135 -3.03 3.90 -27.84
CA GLU A 135 -2.36 4.69 -28.87
C GLU A 135 -1.95 3.77 -30.04
N VAL A 136 -2.71 3.82 -31.13
CA VAL A 136 -2.45 3.14 -32.43
C VAL A 136 -1.69 4.07 -33.36
#